data_AF-A0AAW4M651-F1
#
_entry.id   AF-A0AAW4M651-F1
#
_cell.length_a   1.000
_cell.length_b   1.000
_cell.length_c   1.000
_cell.angle_alpha   90.00
_cell.angle_beta   90.00
_cell.angle_gamma   90.00
#
_symmetry.space_group_name_H-M   'P 1'
#
loop_
_entity.id
_entity.type
_entity.pdbx_description
1 polymer ?
#
loop_
_entity_poly.entity_id
_entity_poly.type
_entity_poly.pdbx_seq_one_letter_code
_entity_poly.pdbx_strand_id
1 'polypeptide(L)'
;MDNENQNEFIDSFRKFEELDWNAIATDKGLDYKTYNKNKKSKRYFSDDLWKKGIKKFRITQRNRCFGYVDNGIFYVLRFDLDHELSDVG
;
A
#
# COMPACT_ATOMS: atom_id res chain seq x y z
N MET A 1 17.18 -5.32 -6.45
CA MET A 1 16.68 -3.99 -6.86
C MET A 1 17.86 -3.23 -7.40
N ASP A 2 17.79 -2.77 -8.64
CA ASP A 2 18.75 -1.79 -9.16
C ASP A 2 18.52 -0.42 -8.51
N ASN A 3 19.46 0.52 -8.72
CA ASN A 3 19.41 1.85 -8.09
C ASN A 3 18.18 2.67 -8.50
N GLU A 4 17.67 2.46 -9.72
CA GLU A 4 16.50 3.17 -10.24
C GLU A 4 15.23 2.76 -9.47
N ASN A 5 15.04 1.46 -9.24
CA ASN A 5 13.93 0.96 -8.41
C ASN A 5 14.00 1.44 -6.95
N GLN A 6 15.20 1.72 -6.40
CA GLN A 6 15.35 2.26 -5.05
C GLN A 6 14.90 3.72 -4.97
N ASN A 7 15.24 4.53 -5.97
CA ASN A 7 14.83 5.93 -6.01
C ASN A 7 13.31 6.08 -6.15
N GLU A 8 12.68 5.33 -7.07
CA GLU A 8 11.21 5.35 -7.21
C GLU A 8 10.51 4.91 -5.91
N PHE A 9 11.13 3.99 -5.18
CA PHE A 9 10.62 3.54 -3.89
C PHE A 9 10.64 4.66 -2.86
N ILE A 10 11.80 5.30 -2.67
CA ILE A 10 11.97 6.38 -1.70
C ILE A 10 11.08 7.58 -2.08
N ASP A 11 11.04 7.95 -3.35
CA ASP A 11 10.29 9.12 -3.83
C ASP A 11 8.78 8.93 -3.64
N SER A 12 8.26 7.72 -3.84
CA SER A 12 6.84 7.43 -3.57
C SER A 12 6.49 7.52 -2.09
N PHE A 13 7.40 7.12 -1.20
CA PHE A 13 7.20 7.26 0.24
C PHE A 13 7.27 8.71 0.71
N ARG A 14 8.22 9.49 0.18
CA ARG A 14 8.28 10.94 0.41
C ARG A 14 7.01 11.63 -0.04
N LYS A 15 6.54 11.32 -1.26
CA LYS A 15 5.27 11.84 -1.77
C LYS A 15 4.09 11.47 -0.86
N PHE A 16 4.03 10.24 -0.36
CA PHE A 16 2.98 9.82 0.55
C PHE A 16 3.03 10.57 1.89
N GLU A 17 4.23 10.89 2.40
CA GLU A 17 4.41 11.68 3.62
C GLU A 17 4.05 13.16 3.44
N GLU A 18 4.41 13.75 2.30
CA GLU A 18 4.21 15.18 2.01
C GLU A 18 2.74 15.54 1.73
N LEU A 19 1.97 14.59 1.18
CA LEU A 19 0.57 14.81 0.83
C LEU A 19 -0.36 14.61 2.03
N ASP A 20 -1.39 15.45 2.12
CA ASP A 20 -2.50 15.19 3.04
C ASP A 20 -3.38 14.02 2.55
N TRP A 21 -4.24 13.52 3.44
CA TRP A 21 -5.10 12.37 3.14
C TRP A 21 -6.05 12.56 1.95
N ASN A 22 -6.51 13.78 1.68
CA ASN A 22 -7.40 14.06 0.55
C ASN A 22 -6.62 14.03 -0.77
N ALA A 23 -5.40 14.59 -0.77
CA ALA A 23 -4.50 14.52 -1.89
C ALA A 23 -4.07 13.07 -2.16
N ILE A 24 -3.72 12.29 -1.13
CA ILE A 24 -3.40 10.87 -1.26
C ILE A 24 -4.56 10.09 -1.89
N ALA A 25 -5.80 10.33 -1.44
CA ALA A 25 -6.97 9.61 -1.93
C ALA A 25 -7.31 9.88 -3.41
N THR A 26 -6.82 11.00 -3.96
CA THR A 26 -7.08 11.42 -5.35
C THR A 26 -5.86 11.33 -6.25
N ASP A 27 -4.68 11.05 -5.70
CA ASP A 27 -3.44 10.93 -6.44
C ASP A 27 -3.40 9.65 -7.30
N LYS A 28 -3.42 9.83 -8.62
CA LYS A 28 -3.41 8.73 -9.60
C LYS A 28 -2.10 7.93 -9.60
N GLY A 29 -1.00 8.53 -9.15
CA GLY A 29 0.31 7.88 -9.08
C GLY A 29 0.37 6.89 -7.92
N LEU A 30 -0.11 7.33 -6.74
CA LEU A 30 -0.21 6.48 -5.55
C LEU A 30 -1.33 5.46 -5.67
N ASP A 31 -2.43 5.74 -6.38
CA ASP A 31 -3.56 4.81 -6.56
C ASP A 31 -4.00 4.21 -5.20
N TYR A 32 -4.09 5.07 -4.18
CA TYR A 32 -4.40 4.70 -2.81
C TYR A 32 -5.85 4.22 -2.70
N LYS A 33 -6.05 3.02 -2.16
CA LYS A 33 -7.39 2.44 -2.00
C LYS A 33 -7.47 1.39 -0.90
N THR A 34 -8.69 1.09 -0.49
CA THR A 34 -8.98 -0.05 0.39
C THR A 34 -8.65 -1.36 -0.34
N TYR A 35 -7.96 -2.26 0.35
CA TYR A 35 -7.74 -3.62 -0.08
C TYR A 35 -8.69 -4.54 0.69
N ASN A 36 -9.64 -5.15 -0.01
CA ASN A 36 -10.73 -5.89 0.61
C ASN A 36 -10.35 -7.35 0.86
N LYS A 37 -10.76 -7.86 2.02
CA LYS A 37 -10.62 -9.28 2.36
C LYS A 37 -11.46 -10.13 1.42
N ASN A 38 -10.87 -11.17 0.83
CA ASN A 38 -11.57 -12.15 0.02
C ASN A 38 -10.98 -13.57 0.24
N LYS A 39 -11.56 -14.57 -0.44
CA LYS A 39 -11.17 -15.99 -0.26
C LYS A 39 -9.67 -16.23 -0.52
N LYS A 40 -9.09 -15.52 -1.48
CA LYS A 40 -7.67 -15.63 -1.84
C LYS A 40 -6.80 -14.79 -0.91
N SER A 41 -7.19 -13.54 -0.61
CA SER A 41 -6.37 -12.63 0.19
C SER A 41 -6.40 -12.90 1.70
N LYS A 42 -7.44 -13.58 2.22
CA LYS A 42 -7.64 -13.77 3.69
C LYS A 42 -6.44 -14.32 4.46
N ARG A 43 -5.56 -15.09 3.79
CA ARG A 43 -4.39 -15.75 4.40
C ARG A 43 -3.22 -14.80 4.69
N TYR A 44 -3.22 -13.59 4.11
CA TYR A 44 -2.07 -12.70 4.18
C TYR A 44 -2.03 -11.78 5.40
N PHE A 45 -3.18 -11.56 6.04
CA PHE A 45 -3.29 -10.75 7.26
C PHE A 45 -4.18 -11.45 8.28
N SER A 46 -3.90 -11.26 9.57
CA SER A 46 -4.76 -11.77 10.64
C SER A 46 -6.13 -11.12 10.62
N ASP A 47 -7.12 -11.75 11.26
CA ASP A 47 -8.48 -11.20 11.33
C ASP A 47 -8.51 -9.83 12.02
N ASP A 48 -7.65 -9.57 12.98
CA ASP A 48 -7.56 -8.27 13.65
C ASP A 48 -6.97 -7.18 12.74
N LEU A 49 -5.98 -7.51 11.91
CA LEU A 49 -5.48 -6.59 10.89
C LEU A 49 -6.56 -6.31 9.84
N TRP A 50 -7.34 -7.33 9.44
CA TRP A 50 -8.47 -7.11 8.53
C TRP A 50 -9.54 -6.18 9.10
N LYS A 51 -9.82 -6.27 10.41
CA LYS A 51 -10.76 -5.35 11.09
C LYS A 51 -10.29 -3.90 11.08
N LYS A 52 -8.96 -3.65 11.05
CA LYS A 52 -8.40 -2.30 10.91
C LYS A 52 -8.61 -1.67 9.53
N GLY A 53 -9.04 -2.45 8.53
CA GLY A 53 -9.27 -1.97 7.17
C GLY A 53 -7.97 -1.76 6.40
N ILE A 54 -7.51 -2.82 5.73
CA ILE A 54 -6.26 -2.78 4.96
C ILE A 54 -6.38 -1.80 3.79
N LYS A 55 -5.31 -1.05 3.58
CA LYS A 55 -5.12 -0.07 2.52
C LYS A 55 -3.92 -0.50 1.68
N LYS A 56 -3.94 -0.11 0.41
CA LYS A 56 -2.80 -0.29 -0.49
C LYS A 56 -2.54 0.98 -1.28
N PHE A 57 -1.27 1.23 -1.60
CA PHE A 57 -0.85 2.23 -2.57
C PHE A 57 0.33 1.70 -3.39
N ARG A 58 0.48 2.29 -4.57
CA ARG A 58 1.52 2.01 -5.55
C ARG A 58 2.80 2.74 -5.18
N ILE A 59 3.89 2.00 -5.22
CA ILE A 59 5.25 2.53 -5.05
C ILE A 59 5.89 2.65 -6.44
N THR A 60 5.84 1.59 -7.23
CA THR A 60 6.28 1.60 -8.63
C THR A 60 5.23 0.91 -9.48
N GLN A 61 5.42 0.85 -10.81
CA GLN A 61 4.53 0.03 -11.64
C GLN A 61 4.52 -1.45 -11.22
N ARG A 62 5.57 -1.92 -10.51
CA ARG A 62 5.69 -3.30 -10.00
C ARG A 62 5.46 -3.45 -8.50
N ASN A 63 5.75 -2.43 -7.70
CA ASN A 63 5.76 -2.55 -6.24
C ASN A 63 4.56 -1.87 -5.59
N ARG A 64 3.95 -2.52 -4.59
CA ARG A 64 2.86 -1.95 -3.78
C ARG A 64 3.19 -2.02 -2.30
N CYS A 65 2.67 -1.07 -1.54
CA CYS A 65 2.67 -1.10 -0.09
C CYS A 65 1.28 -1.46 0.42
N PHE A 66 1.21 -2.29 1.45
CA PHE A 66 -0.01 -2.61 2.19
C PHE A 66 0.16 -2.18 3.64
N GLY A 67 -0.89 -1.60 4.21
CA GLY A 67 -0.90 -1.11 5.58
C GLY A 67 -2.29 -0.80 6.08
N TYR A 68 -2.40 -0.13 7.22
CA TYR A 68 -3.65 0.41 7.75
C TYR A 68 -3.42 1.80 8.33
N VAL A 69 -4.50 2.57 8.46
CA VAL A 69 -4.44 3.91 9.07
C VAL A 69 -5.01 3.82 10.49
N ASP A 70 -4.26 4.33 11.46
CA ASP A 70 -4.70 4.42 12.85
C ASP A 70 -4.19 5.75 13.43
N ASN A 71 -5.09 6.53 14.02
CA ASN A 71 -4.81 7.90 14.51
C ASN A 71 -4.05 8.79 13.50
N GLY A 72 -4.41 8.70 12.21
CA GLY A 72 -3.78 9.51 11.14
C GLY A 72 -2.38 9.05 10.73
N ILE A 73 -1.90 7.91 11.22
CA ILE A 73 -0.61 7.32 10.87
C ILE A 73 -0.84 6.10 9.98
N PHE A 74 -0.11 6.01 8.86
CA PHE A 74 -0.08 4.81 8.04
C PHE A 74 0.93 3.80 8.58
N TYR A 75 0.45 2.68 9.09
CA TYR A 75 1.30 1.58 9.55
C TYR A 75 1.52 0.58 8.42
N VAL A 76 2.76 0.50 7.93
CA VAL A 76 3.18 -0.44 6.89
C VAL A 76 3.16 -1.86 7.44
N LEU A 77 2.57 -2.78 6.68
CA LEU A 77 2.49 -4.21 6.98
C LEU A 77 3.33 -5.06 6.02
N ARG A 78 3.26 -4.78 4.72
CA ARG A 78 3.92 -5.60 3.70
C ARG A 78 4.25 -4.78 2.46
N PHE A 79 5.40 -5.08 1.87
CA PHE A 79 5.75 -4.72 0.50
C PHE A 79 5.47 -5.89 -0.43
N ASP A 80 4.77 -5.62 -1.52
CA ASP A 80 4.44 -6.57 -2.56
C ASP A 80 5.30 -6.26 -3.78
N LEU A 81 6.38 -7.01 -3.95
CA LEU A 81 7.43 -6.78 -4.96
C LEU A 81 7.23 -7.62 -6.23
N ASP A 82 6.34 -8.60 -6.15
CA ASP A 82 6.06 -9.61 -7.18
C ASP A 82 4.57 -9.70 -7.53
N HIS A 83 3.74 -8.78 -7.02
CA HIS A 83 2.29 -8.70 -7.23
C HIS A 83 1.46 -9.84 -6.63
N GLU A 84 2.05 -10.69 -5.77
CA GLU A 84 1.35 -11.84 -5.20
C GLU A 84 0.05 -11.44 -4.46
N LEU A 85 0.08 -10.32 -3.73
CA LEU A 85 -1.10 -9.79 -3.05
C LEU A 85 -2.01 -9.00 -4.00
N SER A 86 -1.40 -8.20 -4.87
CA SER A 86 -2.13 -7.32 -5.78
C SER A 86 -2.96 -8.09 -6.81
N ASP A 87 -2.52 -9.28 -7.23
CA ASP A 87 -3.22 -10.13 -8.19
C ASP A 87 -4.45 -10.83 -7.60
N VAL A 88 -4.57 -10.84 -6.28
CA VAL A 88 -5.66 -11.50 -5.58
C VAL A 88 -6.64 -10.55 -4.90
N GLY A 89 -6.55 -9.23 -5.13
CA GLY A 89 -7.51 -8.24 -4.61
C GLY A 89 -7.23 -6.79 -4.97
#